data_AF-A0A497D9T6-F1
#
_entry.id   AF-A0A497D9T6-F1
#
_cell.length_a   1.000
_cell.length_b   1.000
_cell.length_c   1.000
_cell.angle_alpha   90.00
_cell.angle_beta   90.00
_cell.angle_gamma   90.00
#
_symmetry.space_group_name_H-M   'P 1'
#
loop_
_entity.id
_entity.type
_entity.pdbx_description
1 polymer ?
#
loop_
_entity_poly.entity_id
_entity_poly.type
_entity_poly.pdbx_seq_one_letter_code
_entity_poly.pdbx_strand_id
1 'polypeptide(L)'
;YYNKLTNDVLVRAPLPPSSGSATPPYINAGKIRNSGIEMEANYKNTIGQLKFNLGLVASHVTNKVLSLYQDTPIPAGRIDNGVYATLTEKGYPIGSFYLYEMEGVFQDETDIFTHAFQGNNIKPGDVKYKDISGPQGVPDGIIDSHDRTHVGSPIPDFTA
;
A
#
# COMPACT_ATOMS: atom_id res chain seq x y z
N TYR A 1 14.29 -7.37 -18.71
CA TYR A 1 14.33 -6.45 -17.55
C TYR A 1 14.08 -5.04 -18.05
N TYR A 2 13.21 -4.29 -17.38
CA TYR A 2 12.93 -2.90 -17.68
C TYR A 2 13.07 -2.02 -16.44
N ASN A 3 13.36 -0.74 -16.65
CA ASN A 3 13.36 0.29 -15.61
C ASN A 3 12.86 1.60 -16.22
N LYS A 4 11.60 1.91 -15.95
CA LYS A 4 10.90 3.09 -16.42
C LYS A 4 10.84 4.13 -15.31
N LEU A 5 11.52 5.24 -15.54
CA LEU A 5 11.43 6.43 -14.70
C LEU A 5 10.44 7.41 -15.33
N THR A 6 9.39 7.78 -14.58
CA THR A 6 8.43 8.81 -14.98
C THR A 6 8.65 10.03 -14.10
N ASN A 7 9.04 11.15 -14.72
CA ASN A 7 9.18 12.44 -14.06
C ASN A 7 7.95 13.29 -14.36
N ASP A 8 7.78 14.39 -13.63
CA ASP A 8 6.73 15.40 -13.86
C ASP A 8 5.32 14.81 -13.86
N VAL A 9 5.10 13.81 -12.99
CA VAL A 9 3.77 13.20 -12.80
C VAL A 9 2.83 14.25 -12.22
N LEU A 10 1.66 14.38 -12.86
CA LEU A 10 0.56 15.21 -12.38
C LEU A 10 0.04 14.67 -11.04
N VAL A 11 0.18 15.46 -9.99
CA VAL A 11 -0.32 15.17 -8.64
C VAL A 11 -1.15 16.33 -8.14
N ARG A 12 -2.13 16.06 -7.26
CA ARG A 12 -2.83 17.13 -6.55
C ARG A 12 -1.94 17.66 -5.44
N ALA A 13 -1.57 18.93 -5.52
CA ALA A 13 -0.81 19.58 -4.45
C ALA A 13 -1.71 19.77 -3.22
N PRO A 14 -1.41 19.17 -2.07
CA PRO A 14 -2.17 19.43 -0.86
C PRO A 14 -2.11 20.93 -0.53
N LEU A 15 -3.28 21.53 -0.29
CA LEU A 15 -3.39 22.93 0.07
C LEU A 15 -3.40 23.08 1.61
N PRO A 16 -2.78 24.12 2.16
CA PRO A 16 -2.87 24.38 3.59
C PRO A 16 -4.33 24.70 3.98
N PRO A 17 -4.76 24.38 5.22
CA PRO A 17 -6.12 24.62 5.68
C PRO A 17 -6.60 26.07 5.53
N SER A 18 -5.66 27.03 5.59
CA SER A 18 -5.91 28.46 5.36
C SER A 18 -6.45 28.79 3.96
N SER A 19 -6.34 27.87 3.00
CA SER A 19 -6.86 28.04 1.63
C SER A 19 -8.37 27.85 1.52
N GLY A 20 -9.06 27.50 2.62
CA GLY A 20 -10.51 27.33 2.65
C GLY A 20 -10.99 26.20 1.74
N SER A 21 -12.07 26.45 0.99
CA SER A 21 -12.69 25.46 0.07
C SER A 21 -12.06 25.42 -1.32
N ALA A 22 -10.86 25.99 -1.51
CA ALA A 22 -10.17 25.94 -2.78
C ALA A 22 -9.86 24.48 -3.17
N THR A 23 -10.07 24.15 -4.44
CA THR A 23 -9.74 22.81 -4.95
C THR A 23 -8.23 22.70 -5.14
N PRO A 24 -7.57 21.67 -4.59
CA PRO A 24 -6.15 21.40 -4.84
C PRO A 24 -5.81 21.41 -6.33
N PRO A 25 -4.87 22.26 -6.80
CA PRO A 25 -4.45 22.29 -8.19
C PRO A 25 -3.66 21.02 -8.52
N TYR A 26 -3.68 20.64 -9.80
CA TYR A 26 -2.76 19.64 -10.32
C TYR A 26 -1.44 20.31 -10.67
N ILE A 27 -0.33 19.69 -10.26
CA ILE A 27 1.03 20.14 -10.56
C ILE A 27 1.90 18.96 -10.98
N ASN A 28 2.91 19.24 -11.81
CA ASN A 28 3.90 18.26 -12.24
C ASN A 28 5.00 18.17 -11.17
N ALA A 29 4.79 17.31 -10.18
CA ALA A 29 5.68 17.26 -9.02
C ALA A 29 5.91 15.83 -8.47
N GLY A 30 5.40 14.81 -9.16
CA GLY A 30 5.67 13.42 -8.81
C GLY A 30 6.80 12.81 -9.62
N LYS A 31 7.62 11.98 -8.98
CA LYS A 31 8.61 11.13 -9.65
C LYS A 31 8.38 9.68 -9.24
N ILE A 32 8.15 8.80 -10.21
CA ILE A 32 7.78 7.40 -9.97
C ILE A 32 8.69 6.49 -10.79
N ARG A 33 9.12 5.37 -10.19
CA ARG A 33 9.86 4.31 -10.87
C ARG A 33 9.01 3.05 -10.95
N ASN A 34 8.95 2.46 -12.14
CA ASN A 34 8.47 1.09 -12.35
C ASN A 34 9.62 0.28 -12.92
N SER A 35 9.96 -0.84 -12.31
CA SER A 35 11.01 -1.74 -12.80
C SER A 35 10.60 -3.19 -12.65
N GLY A 36 11.07 -4.06 -13.53
CA GLY A 36 10.57 -5.43 -13.54
C GLY A 36 11.20 -6.33 -14.58
N ILE A 37 10.73 -7.57 -14.61
CA ILE A 37 11.10 -8.58 -15.60
C ILE A 37 9.82 -9.07 -16.26
N GLU A 38 9.87 -9.19 -17.59
CA GLU A 38 8.83 -9.80 -18.41
C GLU A 38 9.50 -10.96 -19.15
N MET A 39 8.84 -12.12 -19.16
CA MET A 39 9.29 -13.32 -19.84
C MET A 39 8.13 -13.89 -20.64
N GLU A 40 8.42 -14.29 -21.87
CA GLU A 40 7.47 -14.98 -22.73
C GLU A 40 8.16 -16.23 -23.30
N ALA A 41 7.49 -17.37 -23.18
CA ALA A 41 7.92 -18.64 -23.73
C ALA A 41 6.80 -19.25 -24.56
N ASN A 42 7.12 -19.63 -25.79
CA ASN A 42 6.18 -20.30 -26.70
C ASN A 42 6.81 -21.61 -27.19
N TYR A 43 6.06 -22.70 -27.07
CA TYR A 43 6.47 -24.01 -27.54
C TYR A 43 5.41 -24.59 -28.46
N LYS A 44 5.79 -24.81 -29.72
CA LYS A 44 4.95 -25.42 -30.76
C LYS A 44 5.53 -26.76 -31.12
N ASN A 45 4.72 -27.82 -31.10
CA ASN A 45 5.16 -29.14 -31.51
C ASN A 45 4.01 -29.94 -32.16
N THR A 46 4.39 -30.97 -32.90
CA THR A 46 3.48 -31.93 -33.52
C THR A 46 3.93 -33.35 -33.20
N ILE A 47 3.06 -34.15 -32.59
CA ILE A 47 3.30 -35.57 -32.28
C ILE A 47 2.28 -36.39 -33.08
N GLY A 48 2.73 -37.03 -34.16
CA GLY A 48 1.84 -37.73 -35.09
C GLY A 48 0.85 -36.77 -35.76
N GLN A 49 -0.45 -36.98 -35.52
CA GLN A 49 -1.52 -36.10 -36.00
C GLN A 49 -1.87 -34.96 -35.01
N LEU A 50 -1.36 -35.03 -33.77
CA LEU A 50 -1.64 -34.03 -32.74
C LEU A 50 -0.71 -32.83 -32.92
N LYS A 51 -1.28 -31.65 -33.17
CA LYS A 51 -0.57 -30.37 -33.15
C LYS A 51 -0.92 -29.63 -31.87
N PHE A 52 0.07 -29.12 -31.15
CA PHE A 52 -0.16 -28.32 -29.96
C PHE A 52 0.77 -27.11 -29.87
N ASN A 53 0.30 -26.10 -29.14
CA ASN A 53 1.02 -24.88 -28.84
C ASN A 53 0.82 -24.54 -27.35
N LEU A 54 1.91 -24.32 -26.64
CA LEU A 54 1.93 -23.89 -25.24
C LEU A 54 2.55 -22.50 -25.19
N GLY A 55 1.84 -21.54 -24.59
CA GLY A 55 2.33 -20.20 -24.32
C GLY A 55 2.38 -19.96 -22.82
N LEU A 56 3.46 -19.37 -22.33
CA LEU A 56 3.62 -18.88 -20.96
C LEU A 56 4.08 -17.42 -21.04
N VAL A 57 3.39 -16.55 -20.33
CA VAL A 57 3.80 -15.16 -20.12
C VAL A 57 3.92 -14.98 -18.62
N ALA A 58 5.03 -14.43 -18.14
CA ALA A 58 5.22 -14.15 -16.73
C ALA A 58 5.78 -12.73 -16.57
N SER A 59 5.29 -12.00 -15.57
CA SER A 59 5.75 -10.66 -15.26
C SER A 59 5.92 -10.45 -13.76
N HIS A 60 6.93 -9.67 -13.39
CA HIS A 60 7.18 -9.17 -12.05
C HIS A 60 7.43 -7.67 -12.13
N VAL A 61 6.71 -6.88 -11.34
CA VAL A 61 6.81 -5.41 -11.34
C VAL A 61 7.00 -4.88 -9.92
N THR A 62 7.94 -3.95 -9.77
CA THR A 62 8.13 -3.15 -8.57
C THR A 62 7.85 -1.68 -8.90
N ASN A 63 6.95 -1.06 -8.14
CA ASN A 63 6.65 0.36 -8.22
C ASN A 63 7.18 1.09 -6.98
N LYS A 64 7.73 2.29 -7.19
CA LYS A 64 8.22 3.13 -6.09
C LYS A 64 8.03 4.61 -6.40
N VAL A 65 7.43 5.34 -5.46
CA VAL A 65 7.42 6.80 -5.44
C VAL A 65 8.79 7.29 -4.97
N LEU A 66 9.47 8.07 -5.81
CA LEU A 66 10.79 8.61 -5.53
C LEU A 66 10.74 10.01 -4.91
N SER A 67 9.76 10.82 -5.31
CA SER A 67 9.48 12.14 -4.71
C SER A 67 8.07 12.60 -5.05
N LEU A 68 7.53 13.47 -4.19
CA LEU A 68 6.28 14.20 -4.41
C LEU A 68 6.52 15.70 -4.24
N TYR A 69 5.49 16.52 -4.45
CA TYR A 69 5.55 17.93 -4.12
C TYR A 69 5.87 18.12 -2.63
N GLN A 70 7.04 18.68 -2.34
CA GLN A 70 7.57 18.85 -0.98
C GLN A 70 7.58 17.54 -0.17
N ASP A 71 7.67 16.39 -0.84
CA ASP A 71 7.52 15.05 -0.25
C ASP A 71 6.25 14.88 0.61
N THR A 72 5.21 15.68 0.35
CA THR A 72 3.95 15.60 1.10
C THR A 72 3.15 14.35 0.70
N PRO A 73 2.78 13.47 1.64
CA PRO A 73 1.96 12.30 1.37
C PRO A 73 0.57 12.65 0.81
N ILE A 74 0.05 11.81 -0.07
CA ILE A 74 -1.27 12.00 -0.70
C ILE A 74 -2.20 10.87 -0.25
N PRO A 75 -3.12 11.13 0.71
CA PRO A 75 -4.12 10.14 1.11
C PRO A 75 -5.21 10.00 0.04
N ALA A 76 -5.63 8.77 -0.24
CA ALA A 76 -6.64 8.45 -1.25
C ALA A 76 -7.40 7.16 -0.88
N GLY A 77 -8.31 6.71 -1.76
CA GLY A 77 -9.09 5.49 -1.52
C GLY A 77 -10.01 5.64 -0.31
N ARG A 78 -10.83 6.69 -0.30
CA ARG A 78 -11.79 6.95 0.78
C ARG A 78 -12.79 5.80 0.85
N ILE A 79 -12.89 5.16 2.01
CA ILE A 79 -13.87 4.13 2.31
C ILE A 79 -15.08 4.74 3.05
N ASP A 80 -16.19 4.01 3.14
CA ASP A 80 -17.52 4.53 3.56
C ASP A 80 -17.55 5.15 4.97
N ASN A 81 -16.56 4.86 5.81
CA ASN A 81 -16.41 5.47 7.14
C ASN A 81 -15.63 6.80 7.14
N GLY A 82 -15.28 7.33 5.96
CA GLY A 82 -14.55 8.58 5.82
C GLY A 82 -13.03 8.47 5.97
N VAL A 83 -12.49 7.27 6.24
CA VAL A 83 -11.05 7.02 6.33
C VAL A 83 -10.47 6.83 4.92
N TYR A 84 -9.25 7.30 4.69
CA TYR A 84 -8.48 7.00 3.49
C TYR A 84 -7.72 5.69 3.68
N ALA A 85 -7.97 4.70 2.82
CA ALA A 85 -7.33 3.39 2.92
C ALA A 85 -5.93 3.33 2.30
N THR A 86 -5.57 4.30 1.45
CA THR A 86 -4.29 4.33 0.74
C THR A 86 -3.53 5.62 1.02
N LEU A 87 -2.20 5.53 1.04
CA LEU A 87 -1.31 6.68 1.19
C LEU A 87 -0.22 6.58 0.13
N THR A 88 -0.19 7.53 -0.80
CA THR A 88 0.93 7.65 -1.74
C THR A 88 2.00 8.50 -1.09
N GLU A 89 3.15 7.91 -0.76
CA GLU A 89 4.28 8.63 -0.18
C GLU A 89 5.62 8.09 -0.65
N LYS A 90 6.66 8.89 -0.45
CA LYS A 90 8.02 8.57 -0.87
C LYS A 90 8.50 7.26 -0.23
N GLY A 91 9.11 6.41 -1.05
CA GLY A 91 9.67 5.14 -0.58
C GLY A 91 8.74 3.94 -0.79
N TYR A 92 7.44 4.17 -0.96
CA TYR A 92 6.43 3.13 -1.10
C TYR A 92 5.82 3.11 -2.52
N PRO A 93 5.15 2.02 -2.91
CA PRO A 93 4.38 1.96 -4.14
C PRO A 93 3.28 3.04 -4.16
N ILE A 94 2.92 3.50 -5.36
CA ILE A 94 1.79 4.41 -5.51
C ILE A 94 0.50 3.76 -4.99
N GLY A 95 -0.26 4.49 -4.18
CA GLY A 95 -1.52 4.01 -3.62
C GLY A 95 -1.37 2.79 -2.73
N SER A 96 -0.25 2.62 -2.04
CA SER A 96 -0.07 1.55 -1.05
C SER A 96 -1.09 1.67 0.10
N PHE A 97 -1.50 0.53 0.64
CA PHE A 97 -2.48 0.46 1.71
C PHE A 97 -1.83 0.90 3.02
N TYR A 98 -2.37 1.95 3.63
CA TYR A 98 -1.87 2.52 4.87
C TYR A 98 -2.88 2.27 5.98
N LEU A 99 -2.74 1.17 6.69
CA LEU A 99 -3.74 0.62 7.60
C LEU A 99 -3.07 0.11 8.88
N TYR A 100 -3.87 -0.36 9.83
CA TYR A 100 -3.38 -1.11 10.98
C TYR A 100 -2.90 -2.50 10.55
N GLU A 101 -1.72 -2.91 11.02
CA GLU A 101 -1.21 -4.25 10.77
C GLU A 101 -1.84 -5.25 11.75
N MET A 102 -2.52 -6.27 11.23
CA MET A 102 -3.09 -7.36 12.02
C MET A 102 -1.99 -8.32 12.46
N GLU A 103 -1.93 -8.66 13.75
CA GLU A 103 -1.07 -9.73 14.29
C GLU A 103 -1.83 -10.98 14.74
N GLY A 104 -3.14 -11.01 14.53
CA GLY A 104 -3.97 -12.17 14.80
C GLY A 104 -5.34 -11.76 15.31
N VAL A 105 -5.93 -12.64 16.11
CA VAL A 105 -7.18 -12.38 16.84
C VAL A 105 -6.95 -12.66 18.32
N PHE A 106 -7.64 -11.92 19.18
CA PHE A 106 -7.59 -12.14 20.62
C PHE A 106 -8.11 -13.55 20.96
N GLN A 107 -7.32 -14.35 21.67
CA GLN A 107 -7.71 -15.72 22.00
C GLN A 107 -8.60 -15.81 23.25
N ASP A 108 -8.33 -14.99 24.25
CA ASP A 108 -9.04 -14.98 25.53
C ASP A 108 -8.93 -13.60 26.22
N GLU A 109 -9.58 -13.46 27.38
CA GLU A 109 -9.60 -12.21 28.16
C GLU A 109 -8.21 -11.81 28.69
N THR A 110 -7.31 -12.77 28.91
CA THR A 110 -5.94 -12.48 29.36
C THR A 110 -5.13 -11.85 28.23
N ASP A 111 -5.30 -12.36 27.01
CA ASP A 111 -4.71 -11.78 25.80
C ASP A 111 -5.16 -10.33 25.58
N ILE A 112 -6.44 -10.02 25.84
CA ILE A 112 -6.97 -8.65 25.78
C ILE A 112 -6.35 -7.75 26.85
N PHE A 113 -6.27 -8.23 28.09
CA PHE A 113 -5.76 -7.45 29.22
C PHE A 113 -4.25 -7.18 29.13
N THR A 114 -3.49 -8.09 28.52
CA THR A 114 -2.02 -7.98 28.41
C THR A 114 -1.54 -7.29 27.14
N HIS A 115 -2.44 -7.01 26.20
CA HIS A 115 -2.14 -6.30 24.96
C HIS A 115 -2.31 -4.77 25.08
N ALA A 116 -1.81 -4.03 24.09
CA ALA A 116 -2.08 -2.61 23.92
C ALA A 116 -3.60 -2.33 23.86
N PHE A 117 -4.00 -1.21 24.46
CA PHE A 117 -5.39 -0.81 24.54
C PHE A 117 -5.95 -0.46 23.15
N GLN A 118 -6.90 -1.28 22.67
CA GLN A 118 -7.52 -1.13 21.34
C GLN A 118 -8.96 -0.58 21.40
N GLY A 119 -9.39 -0.11 22.58
CA GLY A 119 -10.73 0.42 22.80
C GLY A 119 -11.58 -0.43 23.74
N ASN A 120 -12.79 0.06 23.97
CA ASN A 120 -13.74 -0.57 24.89
C ASN A 120 -14.59 -1.61 24.14
N ASN A 121 -14.80 -2.78 24.76
CA ASN A 121 -15.59 -3.92 24.25
C ASN A 121 -14.90 -4.84 23.23
N ILE A 122 -13.56 -4.91 23.24
CA ILE A 122 -12.84 -6.01 22.58
C ILE A 122 -13.21 -7.33 23.23
N LYS A 123 -13.43 -8.37 22.42
CA LYS A 123 -13.77 -9.73 22.86
C LYS A 123 -12.86 -10.76 22.20
N PRO A 124 -12.75 -11.97 22.77
CA PRO A 124 -12.10 -13.08 22.10
C PRO A 124 -12.70 -13.31 20.70
N GLY A 125 -11.84 -13.40 19.69
CA GLY A 125 -12.18 -13.47 18.27
C GLY A 125 -12.07 -12.14 17.50
N ASP A 126 -12.03 -11.00 18.20
CA ASP A 126 -11.80 -9.71 17.55
C ASP A 126 -10.35 -9.57 17.05
N VAL A 127 -10.15 -8.70 16.07
CA VAL A 127 -8.83 -8.47 15.45
C VAL A 127 -7.86 -7.84 16.46
N LYS A 128 -6.64 -8.34 16.45
CA LYS A 128 -5.51 -7.82 17.22
C LYS A 128 -4.58 -7.06 16.29
N TYR A 129 -4.41 -5.76 16.53
CA TYR A 129 -3.49 -4.91 15.77
C TYR A 129 -2.18 -4.71 16.52
N LYS A 130 -1.08 -4.60 15.78
CA LYS A 130 0.24 -4.32 16.34
C LYS A 130 0.33 -2.88 16.86
N ASP A 131 0.82 -2.72 18.07
CA ASP A 131 1.33 -1.46 18.61
C ASP A 131 2.76 -1.24 18.09
N ILE A 132 2.91 -0.34 17.14
CA ILE A 132 4.17 -0.12 16.41
C ILE A 132 4.75 1.26 16.64
N SER A 133 3.95 2.20 17.16
CA SER A 133 4.40 3.57 17.37
C SER A 133 3.54 4.29 18.40
N GLY A 134 3.81 5.56 18.58
CA GLY A 134 3.10 6.43 19.50
C GLY A 134 3.59 7.87 19.33
N PRO A 135 3.17 8.81 20.18
CA PRO A 135 3.58 10.21 20.08
C PRO A 135 5.11 10.41 20.07
N GLN A 136 5.87 9.47 20.64
CA GLN A 136 7.34 9.52 20.71
C GLN A 136 8.03 8.61 19.68
N GLY A 137 7.29 8.11 18.70
CA GLY A 137 7.82 7.23 17.64
C GLY A 137 8.17 5.81 18.12
N VAL A 138 7.70 5.42 19.29
CA VAL A 138 7.87 4.08 19.88
C VAL A 138 6.52 3.60 20.42
N PRO A 139 6.28 2.27 20.49
CA PRO A 139 5.07 1.69 21.05
C PRO A 139 4.74 2.25 22.45
N ASP A 140 3.49 2.63 22.67
CA ASP A 140 3.05 3.30 23.90
C ASP A 140 1.93 2.55 24.66
N GLY A 141 1.56 1.37 24.19
CA GLY A 141 0.52 0.53 24.77
C GLY A 141 -0.89 0.95 24.37
N ILE A 142 -1.07 1.81 23.36
CA ILE A 142 -2.37 2.26 22.86
C ILE A 142 -2.38 2.12 21.35
N ILE A 143 -3.43 1.49 20.80
CA ILE A 143 -3.63 1.45 19.35
C ILE A 143 -4.34 2.71 18.89
N ASP A 144 -3.65 3.59 18.16
CA ASP A 144 -4.18 4.86 17.69
C ASP A 144 -3.72 5.23 16.27
N SER A 145 -3.84 6.49 15.84
CA SER A 145 -3.45 6.89 14.48
C SER A 145 -1.96 6.73 14.17
N HIS A 146 -1.09 6.66 15.19
CA HIS A 146 0.36 6.48 15.03
C HIS A 146 0.72 5.05 14.61
N ASP A 147 -0.15 4.07 14.84
CA ASP A 147 0.09 2.66 14.52
C ASP A 147 -0.25 2.25 13.08
N ARG A 148 -0.63 3.21 12.24
CA ARG A 148 -0.88 2.93 10.83
C ARG A 148 0.44 2.80 10.09
N THR A 149 0.52 1.79 9.23
CA THR A 149 1.71 1.50 8.41
C THR A 149 1.33 1.00 7.03
N HIS A 150 2.31 0.91 6.14
CA HIS A 150 2.12 0.29 4.83
C HIS A 150 2.02 -1.22 4.96
N VAL A 151 0.83 -1.76 4.75
CA VAL A 151 0.54 -3.20 4.89
C VAL A 151 0.48 -3.94 3.55
N GLY A 152 0.72 -3.24 2.44
CA GLY A 152 0.72 -3.83 1.10
C GLY A 152 0.43 -2.81 0.01
N SER A 153 0.24 -3.28 -1.21
CA SER A 153 -0.10 -2.42 -2.35
C SER A 153 -1.05 -3.11 -3.33
N PRO A 154 -1.80 -2.35 -4.15
CA PRO A 154 -2.63 -2.92 -5.22
C PRO A 154 -1.80 -3.43 -6.41
N ILE A 155 -0.48 -3.25 -6.38
CA ILE A 155 0.42 -3.64 -7.47
C ILE A 155 0.84 -5.08 -7.20
N PRO A 156 0.53 -6.02 -8.11
CA PRO A 156 0.86 -7.42 -7.91
C PRO A 156 2.37 -7.61 -8.00
N ASP A 157 2.91 -8.42 -7.09
CA ASP A 157 4.32 -8.82 -7.18
C ASP A 157 4.55 -9.70 -8.42
N PHE A 158 3.61 -10.58 -8.78
CA PHE A 158 3.78 -11.52 -9.89
C PHE A 158 2.48 -11.77 -10.65
N THR A 159 2.57 -11.91 -11.97
CA THR A 159 1.46 -12.31 -12.86
C THR A 159 1.94 -13.36 -13.85
N ALA A 160 1.17 -14.42 -14.08
CA ALA A 160 1.46 -15.42 -15.13
C ALA A 160 0.18 -16.01 -15.72
#